data_AF-A0A5C9ENW8-F1
#
_entry.id   AF-A0A5C9ENW8-F1
#
_cell.length_a   1.000
_cell.length_b   1.000
_cell.length_c   1.000
_cell.angle_alpha   90.00
_cell.angle_beta   90.00
_cell.angle_gamma   90.00
#
_symmetry.space_group_name_H-M   'P 1'
#
loop_
_entity.id
_entity.type
_entity.pdbx_description
1 polymer ?
#
loop_
_entity_poly.entity_id
_entity_poly.type
_entity_poly.pdbx_seq_one_letter_code
_entity_poly.pdbx_strand_id
1 'polypeptide(L)' 'MNMPQIFDGLRVLDCSQFISGPWTSIFFADQGAEVIKVEI' A
#
# COMPACT_ATOMS: atom_id res chain seq x y z
N MET A 1 -22.64 3.61 -3.58
CA MET A 1 -21.61 4.51 -3.04
C MET A 1 -20.55 3.63 -2.41
N ASN A 2 -19.27 3.78 -2.80
CA ASN A 2 -18.21 3.04 -2.12
C ASN A 2 -18.09 3.60 -0.70
N MET A 3 -18.04 2.73 0.31
CA MET A 3 -17.72 3.17 1.67
C MET A 3 -16.27 3.65 1.69
N PRO A 4 -15.97 4.76 2.40
CA PRO A 4 -14.61 5.23 2.51
C PRO A 4 -13.76 4.20 3.28
N GLN A 5 -12.60 3.86 2.75
CA GLN A 5 -11.63 3.00 3.42
C GLN A 5 -10.71 3.81 4.32
N ILE A 6 -10.07 3.14 5.28
CA ILE A 6 -9.23 3.79 6.30
C ILE A 6 -8.02 4.53 5.70
N PHE A 7 -7.53 4.11 4.53
CA PHE A 7 -6.41 4.76 3.84
C PHE A 7 -6.78 5.43 2.52
N ASP A 8 -8.05 5.77 2.32
CA ASP A 8 -8.46 6.55 1.14
C ASP A 8 -7.63 7.85 1.04
N GLY A 9 -6.99 8.05 -0.12
CA GLY A 9 -6.14 9.22 -0.40
C GLY A 9 -4.70 9.13 0.14
N LEU A 10 -4.34 8.06 0.86
CA LEU A 10 -2.95 7.81 1.24
C LEU A 10 -2.15 7.32 0.03
N ARG A 11 -0.96 7.90 -0.18
CA ARG A 11 0.00 7.47 -1.21
C ARG A 11 1.25 6.92 -0.53
N VAL A 12 1.64 5.69 -0.87
CA VAL A 12 2.77 4.97 -0.26
C VAL A 12 3.78 4.61 -1.35
N LEU A 13 5.04 4.95 -1.13
CA LEU A 13 6.16 4.46 -1.95
C LEU A 13 6.81 3.28 -1.23
N ASP A 14 6.68 2.08 -1.79
CA ASP A 14 7.26 0.87 -1.25
C ASP A 14 8.63 0.58 -1.90
N CYS A 15 9.70 0.98 -1.21
CA CYS A 15 11.09 0.68 -1.57
C CYS A 15 11.67 -0.55 -0.83
N SER A 16 10.82 -1.33 -0.16
CA SER A 16 11.27 -2.49 0.61
C SER A 16 11.61 -3.69 -0.28
N GLN A 17 12.27 -4.70 0.28
CA GLN A 17 12.58 -5.94 -0.42
C GLN A 17 12.21 -7.16 0.42
N PHE A 18 12.22 -8.32 -0.22
CA PHE A 18 11.89 -9.62 0.39
C PHE A 18 10.45 -9.66 0.91
N ILE A 19 10.25 -10.00 2.18
CA ILE A 19 8.93 -10.44 2.68
C ILE A 19 8.26 -9.34 3.49
N SER A 20 8.86 -8.91 4.61
CA SER A 20 8.18 -8.06 5.60
C SER A 20 7.65 -6.76 5.02
N GLY A 21 8.43 -6.11 4.17
CA GLY A 21 8.06 -4.86 3.55
C GLY A 21 6.91 -5.00 2.56
N PRO A 22 7.02 -5.80 1.48
CA PRO A 22 5.92 -5.98 0.53
C PRO A 22 4.64 -6.47 1.18
N TRP A 23 4.74 -7.35 2.19
CA TRP A 23 3.57 -7.79 2.97
C TRP A 23 2.88 -6.64 3.71
N THR A 24 3.65 -5.73 4.31
CA THR A 24 3.09 -4.55 4.97
C THR A 24 2.39 -3.64 3.96
N SER A 25 3.01 -3.43 2.80
CA SER A 25 2.47 -2.60 1.72
C SER A 25 1.14 -3.13 1.17
N ILE A 26 1.01 -4.46 1.08
CA ILE A 26 -0.24 -5.11 0.64
C ILE A 26 -1.39 -4.75 1.58
N PHE A 27 -1.18 -4.78 2.91
CA PHE A 27 -2.23 -4.39 3.85
C PHE A 27 -2.64 -2.92 3.71
N PHE A 28 -1.73 -2.02 3.33
CA PHE A 28 -2.09 -0.64 3.02
C PHE A 28 -2.96 -0.55 1.76
N ALA A 29 -2.61 -1.29 0.70
CA ALA A 29 -3.37 -1.32 -0.55
C ALA A 29 -4.78 -1.89 -0.36
N ASP A 30 -4.91 -3.01 0.36
CA ASP A 30 -6.20 -3.64 0.68
C ASP A 30 -7.14 -2.69 1.44
N GLN A 31 -6.55 -1.77 2.21
CA GLN A 31 -7.24 -0.78 3.01
C GLN A 31 -7.38 0.59 2.32
N GLY A 32 -7.17 0.66 0.99
CA GLY A 32 -7.50 1.81 0.14
C GLY A 32 -6.35 2.73 -0.23
N ALA A 33 -5.11 2.43 0.16
CA ALA A 33 -3.96 3.26 -0.19
C ALA A 33 -3.52 3.05 -1.65
N GLU A 34 -3.04 4.13 -2.29
CA GLU A 34 -2.29 4.05 -3.56
C GLU A 34 -0.84 3.65 -3.24
N VAL A 35 -0.50 2.38 -3.46
CA VAL A 35 0.86 1.85 -3.22
C VAL A 35 1.63 1.73 -4.53
N ILE A 36 2.79 2.38 -4.61
CA ILE A 36 3.71 2.30 -5.75
C ILE A 36 4.93 1.49 -5.31
N LYS A 37 5.17 0.34 -5.96
CA LYS A 37 6.36 -0.48 -5.73
C LYS A 37 7.55 0.07 -6.51
N VAL A 38 8.68 0.25 -5.82
CA VAL A 38 9.97 0.55 -6.45
C VAL A 38 10.79 -0.72 -6.47
N GLU A 39 11.21 -1.13 -7.67
CA GLU A 39 12.08 -2.27 -7.92
C GLU A 39 13.44 -1.80 -8.48
N ILE A 40 14.48 -2.63 -8.33
CA ILE A 40 15.84 -2.42 -8.89
C ILE A 40 15.98 -3.25 -10.15
#